data_AF-A0A3B6NLF6-F1
#
_entry.id   AF-A0A3B6NLF6-F1
#
_cell.length_a   1.000
_cell.length_b   1.000
_cell.length_c   1.000
_cell.angle_alpha   90.00
_cell.angle_beta   90.00
_cell.angle_gamma   90.00
#
_symmetry.space_group_name_H-M   'P 1'
#
loop_
_entity.id
_entity.type
_entity.pdbx_description
1 polymer ?
#
loop_
_entity_poly.entity_id
_entity_poly.type
_entity_poly.pdbx_seq_one_letter_code
_entity_poly.pdbx_strand_id
1 'polypeptide(L)'
;MPPRKKPKSAPPVTDHISALPDNMLHHVLSFLPVQAAVRTCALARRWRHLWRSTTGLRIVRFDDKKHLQHLRNFMHHLLVLRERTDLDTVEIKLGVFVEEDQTHVNLWTRFAVMCRARALTLHVNPPLRLYLDDLPLVSRHLRTLDLHDVDLPKSFIDFAGCPALEGSEDESLQRQRRQDIVVLPEESEHHRLPLRLGSPGDRLCSGPRLADPETSRLVGH
;
A
#
# COMPACT_ATOMS: atom_id res chain seq x y z
N MET A 1 63.65 -10.96 26.76
CA MET A 1 62.56 -11.11 25.77
C MET A 1 62.85 -10.22 24.57
N PRO A 2 62.75 -10.69 23.32
CA PRO A 2 62.93 -9.81 22.16
C PRO A 2 61.66 -8.97 21.93
N PRO A 3 61.76 -7.78 21.33
CA PRO A 3 60.62 -6.90 21.11
C PRO A 3 59.69 -7.49 20.04
N ARG A 4 58.40 -7.61 20.41
CA ARG A 4 57.33 -8.13 19.56
C ARG A 4 57.08 -7.14 18.40
N LYS A 5 57.43 -7.52 17.17
CA LYS A 5 57.12 -6.74 15.96
C LYS A 5 55.60 -6.62 15.81
N LYS A 6 55.07 -5.39 15.78
CA LYS A 6 53.67 -5.12 15.46
C LYS A 6 53.44 -5.47 13.98
N PRO A 7 52.38 -6.23 13.64
CA PRO A 7 52.08 -6.53 12.24
C PRO A 7 51.74 -5.22 11.51
N LYS A 8 52.36 -5.02 10.34
CA LYS A 8 52.02 -3.93 9.41
C LYS A 8 50.56 -4.12 9.01
N SER A 9 49.71 -3.15 9.34
CA SER A 9 48.32 -3.12 8.90
C SER A 9 48.27 -3.13 7.38
N ALA A 10 47.43 -3.98 6.80
CA ALA A 10 47.10 -3.98 5.38
C ALA A 10 46.69 -2.56 4.94
N PRO A 11 46.98 -2.15 3.69
CA PRO A 11 46.54 -0.86 3.19
C PRO A 11 45.00 -0.76 3.30
N PRO A 12 44.46 0.41 3.67
CA PRO A 12 43.01 0.59 3.77
C PRO A 12 42.39 0.25 2.42
N VAL A 13 41.47 -0.73 2.43
CA VAL A 13 40.62 -1.04 1.28
C VAL A 13 39.91 0.26 0.91
N THR A 14 40.20 0.79 -0.27
CA THR A 14 39.67 2.08 -0.70
C THR A 14 38.18 1.88 -1.01
N ASP A 15 37.31 2.49 -0.21
CA ASP A 15 35.87 2.47 -0.46
C ASP A 15 35.55 3.41 -1.63
N HIS A 16 35.55 2.83 -2.83
CA HIS A 16 35.30 3.55 -4.08
C HIS A 16 33.89 4.15 -4.14
N ILE A 17 32.91 3.58 -3.43
CA ILE A 17 31.54 4.10 -3.44
C ILE A 17 31.47 5.36 -2.57
N SER A 18 32.17 5.37 -1.44
CA SER A 18 32.31 6.58 -0.61
C SER A 18 33.13 7.69 -1.26
N ALA A 19 33.83 7.44 -2.36
CA ALA A 19 34.54 8.47 -3.13
C ALA A 19 33.63 9.21 -4.14
N LEU A 20 32.43 8.69 -4.43
CA LEU A 20 31.51 9.32 -5.37
C LEU A 20 31.00 10.68 -4.87
N PRO A 21 30.74 11.67 -5.74
CA PRO A 21 30.05 12.91 -5.38
C PRO A 21 28.65 12.67 -4.78
N ASP A 22 28.19 13.57 -3.91
CA ASP A 22 26.92 13.41 -3.19
C ASP A 22 25.71 13.29 -4.13
N ASN A 23 25.72 14.00 -5.27
CA ASN A 23 24.65 13.90 -6.28
C ASN A 23 24.53 12.50 -6.90
N MET A 24 25.66 11.80 -7.09
CA MET A 24 25.63 10.41 -7.56
C MET A 24 25.10 9.46 -6.48
N LEU A 25 25.46 9.71 -5.22
CA LEU A 25 24.94 8.94 -4.09
C LEU A 25 23.43 9.13 -3.93
N HIS A 26 22.92 10.36 -4.05
CA HIS A 26 21.47 10.61 -4.07
C HIS A 26 20.78 9.88 -5.22
N HIS A 27 21.39 9.86 -6.40
CA HIS A 27 20.85 9.13 -7.54
C HIS A 27 20.77 7.63 -7.26
N VAL A 28 21.83 7.00 -6.73
CA VAL A 28 21.82 5.59 -6.31
C VAL A 28 20.73 5.34 -5.26
N LEU A 29 20.64 6.19 -4.23
CA LEU A 29 19.64 6.07 -3.17
C LEU A 29 18.20 6.20 -3.70
N SER A 30 17.98 7.03 -4.74
CA SER A 30 16.66 7.24 -5.35
C SER A 30 16.08 5.97 -5.99
N PHE A 31 16.95 5.02 -6.39
CA PHE A 31 16.50 3.75 -6.95
C PHE A 31 16.14 2.70 -5.91
N LEU A 32 16.58 2.88 -4.66
CA LEU A 32 16.35 1.91 -3.61
C LEU A 32 14.98 2.12 -2.94
N PRO A 33 14.31 1.05 -2.50
CA PRO A 33 13.23 1.17 -1.54
C PRO A 33 13.72 1.95 -0.32
N VAL A 34 12.89 2.82 0.21
CA VAL A 34 13.31 3.82 1.21
C VAL A 34 13.92 3.19 2.47
N GLN A 35 13.43 2.03 2.90
CA GLN A 35 14.00 1.27 4.01
C GLN A 35 15.43 0.78 3.70
N ALA A 36 15.66 0.33 2.47
CA ALA A 36 16.98 -0.05 2.00
C ALA A 36 17.89 1.18 1.87
N ALA A 37 17.40 2.30 1.34
CA ALA A 37 18.15 3.55 1.24
C ALA A 37 18.66 4.02 2.62
N VAL A 38 17.78 4.05 3.63
CA VAL A 38 18.16 4.43 5.01
C VAL A 38 19.17 3.44 5.61
N ARG A 39 19.00 2.13 5.39
CA ARG A 39 19.97 1.11 5.85
C ARG A 39 21.32 1.26 5.18
N THR A 40 21.35 1.48 3.87
CA THR A 40 22.58 1.74 3.11
C THR A 40 23.29 2.98 3.63
N CYS A 41 22.55 4.03 3.99
CA CYS A 41 23.12 5.24 4.59
C CYS A 41 23.77 5.02 5.96
N ALA A 42 23.44 3.93 6.66
CA ALA A 42 24.10 3.58 7.92
C ALA A 42 25.50 2.98 7.73
N LEU A 43 25.82 2.49 6.53
CA LEU A 43 27.08 1.79 6.23
C LEU A 43 28.30 2.72 6.22
N ALA A 44 28.11 4.00 5.91
CA ALA A 44 29.20 4.97 5.83
C ALA A 44 28.79 6.31 6.47
N ARG A 45 29.71 6.92 7.23
CA ARG A 45 29.46 8.18 7.95
C ARG A 45 28.97 9.29 7.03
N ARG A 46 29.51 9.36 5.81
CA ARG A 46 29.15 10.36 4.79
C ARG A 46 27.70 10.20 4.31
N TRP A 47 27.17 8.98 4.30
CA TRP A 47 25.85 8.71 3.72
C TRP A 47 24.70 8.94 4.70
N ARG A 48 24.98 8.99 6.00
CA ARG A 48 23.99 9.02 7.09
C ARG A 48 22.91 10.08 6.94
N HIS A 49 23.20 11.19 6.27
CA HIS A 49 22.31 12.33 6.10
C HIS A 49 21.69 12.38 4.70
N LEU A 50 22.26 11.69 3.72
CA LEU A 50 21.87 11.82 2.31
C LEU A 50 20.44 11.33 2.05
N TRP A 51 19.97 10.30 2.76
CA TRP A 51 18.59 9.84 2.60
C TRP A 51 17.54 10.93 2.91
N ARG A 52 17.88 11.94 3.73
CA ARG A 52 16.93 13.00 4.13
C ARG A 52 16.61 13.97 3.00
N SER A 53 17.51 14.14 2.04
CA SER A 53 17.37 15.07 0.92
C SER A 53 17.26 14.39 -0.44
N THR A 54 17.28 13.05 -0.49
CA THR A 54 17.06 12.27 -1.73
C THR A 54 15.73 12.64 -2.39
N THR A 55 15.78 12.92 -3.69
CA THR A 55 14.61 13.38 -4.49
C THR A 55 13.71 12.26 -4.97
N GLY A 56 14.13 10.99 -4.86
CA GLY A 56 13.28 9.82 -5.09
C GLY A 56 12.82 9.16 -3.79
N LEU A 57 11.52 8.89 -3.68
CA LEU A 57 10.93 8.17 -2.55
C LEU A 57 10.21 6.91 -3.06
N ARG A 58 10.81 5.74 -2.82
CA ARG A 58 10.23 4.45 -3.25
C ARG A 58 9.75 3.65 -2.03
N ILE A 59 8.45 3.54 -1.87
CA ILE A 59 7.77 2.77 -0.83
C ILE A 59 7.32 1.46 -1.47
N VAL A 60 8.14 0.41 -1.36
CA VAL A 60 7.88 -0.87 -2.01
C VAL A 60 7.73 -1.97 -0.97
N ARG A 61 6.61 -2.69 -1.03
CA ARG A 61 6.32 -3.80 -0.12
C ARG A 61 5.48 -4.86 -0.80
N PHE A 62 5.97 -6.09 -0.83
CA PHE A 62 5.27 -7.24 -1.44
C PHE A 62 5.19 -8.46 -0.52
N ASP A 63 5.59 -8.35 0.75
CA ASP A 63 5.61 -9.49 1.68
C ASP A 63 4.32 -9.54 2.50
N ASP A 64 3.59 -10.65 2.35
CA ASP A 64 2.25 -10.93 2.90
C ASP A 64 2.27 -11.24 4.40
N LYS A 65 3.45 -11.43 5.01
CA LYS A 65 3.55 -12.04 6.35
C LYS A 65 3.46 -11.07 7.52
N LYS A 66 3.42 -9.76 7.30
CA LYS A 66 3.33 -8.76 8.38
C LYS A 66 2.33 -7.67 7.99
N HIS A 67 1.53 -7.18 8.93
CA HIS A 67 0.72 -5.97 8.71
C HIS A 67 1.62 -4.76 8.40
N LEU A 68 1.09 -3.73 7.74
CA LEU A 68 1.83 -2.50 7.38
C LEU A 68 2.34 -1.72 8.59
N GLN A 69 2.02 -2.11 9.82
CA GLN A 69 2.43 -1.45 11.07
C GLN A 69 3.93 -1.12 11.14
N HIS A 70 4.82 -2.01 10.72
CA HIS A 70 6.26 -1.70 10.70
C HIS A 70 6.61 -0.63 9.66
N LEU A 71 6.00 -0.72 8.48
CA LEU A 71 6.18 0.30 7.46
C LEU A 71 5.59 1.63 7.91
N ARG A 72 4.42 1.62 8.55
CA ARG A 72 3.77 2.79 9.15
C ARG A 72 4.67 3.49 10.15
N ASN A 73 5.20 2.77 11.13
CA ASN A 73 6.07 3.36 12.14
C ASN A 73 7.35 3.90 11.49
N PHE A 74 7.94 3.15 10.56
CA PHE A 74 9.10 3.62 9.82
C PHE A 74 8.80 4.90 9.02
N MET A 75 7.68 4.92 8.27
CA MET A 75 7.26 6.06 7.48
C MET A 75 6.97 7.27 8.36
N HIS A 76 6.28 7.10 9.49
CA HIS A 76 6.05 8.20 10.43
C HIS A 76 7.36 8.91 10.83
N HIS A 77 8.37 8.15 11.26
CA HIS A 77 9.67 8.71 11.61
C HIS A 77 10.38 9.32 10.39
N LEU A 78 10.30 8.65 9.23
CA LEU A 78 10.91 9.12 8.01
C LEU A 78 10.35 10.48 7.58
N LEU A 79 9.02 10.63 7.55
CA LEU A 79 8.35 11.86 7.15
C LEU A 79 8.66 13.03 8.09
N VAL A 80 8.87 12.75 9.38
CA VAL A 80 9.26 13.76 10.38
C VAL A 80 10.72 14.20 10.20
N LEU A 81 11.61 13.26 9.88
CA LEU A 81 13.06 13.49 9.82
C LEU A 81 13.56 13.91 8.43
N ARG A 82 12.75 13.73 7.39
CA ARG A 82 13.11 14.11 6.02
C ARG A 82 13.17 15.63 5.89
N GLU A 83 14.15 16.12 5.15
CA GLU A 83 14.19 17.53 4.76
C GLU A 83 13.02 17.82 3.81
N ARG A 84 12.47 19.03 3.86
CA ARG A 84 11.38 19.46 2.99
C ARG A 84 11.90 19.82 1.60
N THR A 85 12.68 18.93 0.99
CA THR A 85 13.13 19.05 -0.39
C THR A 85 12.07 18.52 -1.34
N ASP A 86 12.02 19.12 -2.52
CA ASP A 86 11.14 18.69 -3.61
C ASP A 86 11.45 17.23 -3.99
N LEU A 87 10.40 16.48 -4.30
CA LEU A 87 10.50 15.11 -4.81
C LEU A 87 10.39 15.11 -6.33
N ASP A 88 11.32 14.43 -6.99
CA ASP A 88 11.22 14.18 -8.43
C ASP A 88 10.26 13.02 -8.67
N THR A 89 10.46 11.91 -7.96
CA THR A 89 9.69 10.68 -8.14
C THR A 89 9.24 10.11 -6.81
N VAL A 90 7.96 9.75 -6.74
CA VAL A 90 7.38 9.02 -5.61
C VAL A 90 6.68 7.79 -6.15
N GLU A 91 7.11 6.62 -5.69
CA GLU A 91 6.55 5.34 -6.08
C GLU A 91 6.06 4.63 -4.82
N ILE A 92 4.77 4.30 -4.79
CA ILE A 92 4.13 3.55 -3.70
C ILE A 92 3.59 2.26 -4.31
N LYS A 93 4.25 1.14 -4.00
CA LYS A 93 3.90 -0.21 -4.45
C LYS A 93 3.61 -1.08 -3.24
N LEU A 94 2.35 -1.44 -3.06
CA LEU A 94 1.88 -2.19 -1.91
C LEU A 94 1.26 -3.51 -2.40
N GLY A 95 1.69 -4.61 -1.78
CA GLY A 95 1.05 -5.92 -1.88
C GLY A 95 -0.24 -5.95 -1.06
N VAL A 96 -0.55 -7.09 -0.44
CA VAL A 96 -1.73 -7.22 0.42
C VAL A 96 -1.63 -6.29 1.64
N PHE A 97 -2.69 -5.53 1.89
CA PHE A 97 -2.85 -4.62 3.04
C PHE A 97 -4.26 -4.77 3.62
N VAL A 98 -4.56 -4.13 4.76
CA VAL A 98 -5.89 -4.14 5.39
C VAL A 98 -6.55 -2.77 5.33
N GLU A 99 -7.86 -2.67 5.56
CA GLU A 99 -8.59 -1.39 5.53
C GLU A 99 -8.00 -0.32 6.44
N GLU A 100 -7.52 -0.69 7.64
CA GLU A 100 -6.86 0.23 8.59
C GLU A 100 -5.62 0.94 8.02
N ASP A 101 -5.02 0.36 6.97
CA ASP A 101 -3.83 0.92 6.35
C ASP A 101 -4.16 2.03 5.34
N GLN A 102 -5.40 2.09 4.83
CA GLN A 102 -5.82 3.06 3.81
C GLN A 102 -5.55 4.51 4.22
N THR A 103 -5.85 4.87 5.48
CA THR A 103 -5.60 6.21 6.02
C THR A 103 -4.12 6.59 5.94
N HIS A 104 -3.22 5.61 6.12
CA HIS A 104 -1.78 5.84 6.07
C HIS A 104 -1.29 5.99 4.64
N VAL A 105 -1.80 5.18 3.71
CA VAL A 105 -1.47 5.30 2.29
C VAL A 105 -1.97 6.63 1.72
N ASN A 106 -3.17 7.07 2.12
CA ASN A 106 -3.70 8.41 1.82
C ASN A 106 -2.76 9.51 2.33
N LEU A 107 -2.32 9.42 3.58
CA LEU A 107 -1.37 10.37 4.15
C LEU A 107 -0.04 10.41 3.38
N TRP A 108 0.51 9.26 2.99
CA TRP A 108 1.75 9.19 2.22
C TRP A 108 1.59 9.79 0.82
N THR A 109 0.43 9.57 0.20
CA THR A 109 0.05 10.15 -1.10
C THR A 109 -0.02 11.68 -0.99
N ARG A 110 -0.65 12.22 0.06
CA ARG A 110 -0.65 13.66 0.33
C ARG A 110 0.73 14.22 0.59
N PHE A 111 1.55 13.49 1.34
CA PHE A 111 2.92 13.91 1.59
C PHE A 111 3.71 14.07 0.29
N ALA A 112 3.53 13.16 -0.67
CA ALA A 112 4.15 13.26 -1.99
C ALA A 112 3.77 14.58 -2.69
N VAL A 113 2.47 14.90 -2.71
CA VAL A 113 1.97 16.14 -3.32
C VAL A 113 2.47 17.39 -2.59
N MET A 114 2.48 17.39 -1.26
CA MET A 114 3.03 18.49 -0.46
C MET A 114 4.52 18.72 -0.72
N CYS A 115 5.27 17.64 -0.98
CA CYS A 115 6.67 17.70 -1.39
C CYS A 115 6.87 17.98 -2.88
N ARG A 116 5.84 18.52 -3.57
CA ARG A 116 5.90 18.94 -4.98
C ARG A 116 6.38 17.83 -5.91
N ALA A 117 5.98 16.59 -5.63
CA ALA A 117 6.30 15.44 -6.46
C ALA A 117 6.00 15.74 -7.94
N ARG A 118 6.98 15.50 -8.82
CA ARG A 118 6.79 15.61 -10.27
C ARG A 118 6.18 14.35 -10.86
N ALA A 119 6.51 13.19 -10.29
CA ALA A 119 5.92 11.92 -10.66
C ALA A 119 5.40 11.20 -9.43
N LEU A 120 4.15 10.73 -9.50
CA LEU A 120 3.53 9.91 -8.45
C LEU A 120 2.97 8.63 -9.08
N THR A 121 3.45 7.49 -8.60
CA THR A 121 2.93 6.16 -8.94
C THR A 121 2.36 5.52 -7.68
N LEU A 122 1.13 5.03 -7.77
CA LEU A 122 0.44 4.32 -6.70
C LEU A 122 -0.14 3.03 -7.27
N HIS A 123 0.43 1.91 -6.85
CA HIS A 123 0.06 0.59 -7.34
C HIS A 123 -0.16 -0.33 -6.15
N VAL A 124 -1.34 -0.92 -6.11
CA VAL A 124 -1.81 -1.70 -4.99
C VAL A 124 -2.26 -3.06 -5.52
N ASN A 125 -1.84 -4.15 -4.88
CA ASN A 125 -2.22 -5.48 -5.35
C ASN A 125 -3.59 -5.89 -4.76
N PRO A 126 -4.41 -6.64 -5.51
CA PRO A 126 -5.65 -7.26 -5.02
C PRO A 126 -5.44 -8.12 -3.76
N PRO A 127 -6.48 -8.37 -2.93
CA PRO A 127 -7.91 -8.24 -3.25
C PRO A 127 -8.59 -6.92 -2.86
N LEU A 128 -7.94 -6.06 -2.07
CA LEU A 128 -8.54 -4.79 -1.64
C LEU A 128 -8.16 -3.65 -2.59
N ARG A 129 -9.14 -2.81 -2.93
CA ARG A 129 -8.91 -1.55 -3.63
C ARG A 129 -8.56 -0.46 -2.62
N LEU A 130 -7.68 0.45 -3.02
CA LEU A 130 -7.36 1.61 -2.21
C LEU A 130 -8.36 2.73 -2.51
N TYR A 131 -9.10 3.18 -1.49
CA TYR A 131 -9.93 4.38 -1.60
C TYR A 131 -9.09 5.60 -1.24
N LEU A 132 -8.87 6.48 -2.22
CA LEU A 132 -8.36 7.81 -1.91
C LEU A 132 -9.52 8.64 -1.34
N ASP A 133 -9.27 9.37 -0.27
CA ASP A 133 -10.28 10.22 0.36
C ASP A 133 -10.69 11.40 -0.54
N ASP A 134 -11.84 11.99 -0.25
CA ASP A 134 -12.55 12.95 -1.11
C ASP A 134 -11.85 14.30 -1.33
N LEU A 135 -10.62 14.47 -0.88
CA LEU A 135 -9.88 15.72 -1.05
C LEU A 135 -9.10 15.70 -2.37
N PRO A 136 -9.26 16.71 -3.23
CA PRO A 136 -8.62 16.74 -4.54
C PRO A 136 -7.09 16.81 -4.40
N LEU A 137 -6.36 15.97 -5.13
CA LEU A 137 -4.91 16.09 -5.25
C LEU A 137 -4.56 17.21 -6.23
N VAL A 138 -4.54 18.44 -5.73
CA VAL A 138 -4.14 19.61 -6.51
C VAL A 138 -2.62 19.81 -6.44
N SER A 139 -1.94 19.73 -7.58
CA SER A 139 -0.49 19.95 -7.68
C SER A 139 -0.10 20.61 -8.99
N ARG A 140 0.47 21.82 -8.91
CA ARG A 140 1.08 22.50 -10.08
C ARG A 140 2.39 21.87 -10.58
N HIS A 141 2.94 20.92 -9.82
CA HIS A 141 4.25 20.33 -10.09
C HIS A 141 4.15 18.90 -10.61
N LEU A 142 3.02 18.24 -10.38
CA LEU A 142 2.80 16.87 -10.80
C LEU A 142 2.64 16.82 -12.32
N ARG A 143 3.56 16.10 -12.97
CA ARG A 143 3.60 15.89 -14.42
C ARG A 143 3.06 14.53 -14.80
N THR A 144 3.31 13.53 -13.97
CA THR A 144 2.86 12.15 -14.23
C THR A 144 2.16 11.59 -13.01
N LEU A 145 0.96 11.07 -13.21
CA LEU A 145 0.18 10.36 -12.20
C LEU A 145 -0.17 8.99 -12.77
N ASP A 146 0.26 7.93 -12.09
CA ASP A 146 -0.02 6.55 -12.48
C ASP A 146 -0.67 5.80 -11.32
N LEU A 147 -1.91 5.36 -11.51
CA LEU A 147 -2.75 4.74 -10.49
C LEU A 147 -3.21 3.37 -10.97
N HIS A 148 -2.99 2.34 -10.16
CA HIS A 148 -3.42 0.96 -10.45
C HIS A 148 -4.16 0.39 -9.25
N ASP A 149 -5.38 -0.11 -9.50
CA ASP A 149 -6.29 -0.69 -8.50
C ASP A 149 -6.60 0.27 -7.33
N VAL A 150 -6.84 1.54 -7.70
CA VAL A 150 -7.21 2.64 -6.80
C VAL A 150 -8.59 3.16 -7.19
N ASP A 151 -9.53 3.17 -6.25
CA ASP A 151 -10.83 3.80 -6.43
C ASP A 151 -10.71 5.31 -6.12
N LEU A 152 -11.11 6.13 -7.09
CA LEU A 152 -11.10 7.59 -6.98
C LEU A 152 -12.53 8.12 -6.77
N PRO A 153 -12.76 8.96 -5.75
CA PRO A 153 -14.03 9.66 -5.64
C PRO A 153 -14.18 10.67 -6.78
N LYS A 154 -15.44 10.96 -7.17
CA LYS A 154 -15.73 11.85 -8.30
C LYS A 154 -15.14 13.26 -8.14
N SER A 155 -14.97 13.74 -6.90
CA SER A 155 -14.34 15.03 -6.58
C SER A 155 -12.83 15.05 -6.87
N PHE A 156 -12.19 13.89 -6.96
CA PHE A 156 -10.76 13.76 -7.19
C PHE A 156 -10.37 14.04 -8.65
N ILE A 157 -11.33 13.95 -9.57
CA ILE A 157 -11.13 14.03 -11.03
C ILE A 157 -11.03 15.49 -11.50
N ASP A 158 -11.06 16.48 -10.60
CA ASP A 158 -10.82 17.88 -10.97
C ASP A 158 -9.31 18.17 -11.14
N PHE A 159 -8.73 17.62 -12.20
CA PHE A 159 -7.33 17.84 -12.59
C PHE A 159 -7.08 19.26 -13.11
N ALA A 160 -8.08 20.15 -13.11
CA ALA A 160 -7.89 21.58 -13.43
C ALA A 160 -6.84 22.24 -12.51
N GLY A 161 -6.62 21.67 -11.31
CA GLY A 161 -5.57 22.08 -10.38
C GLY A 161 -4.14 21.58 -10.73
N CYS A 162 -3.98 20.73 -11.75
CA CYS A 162 -2.73 20.08 -12.15
C CYS A 162 -2.32 20.46 -13.59
N PRO A 163 -2.01 21.74 -13.86
CA PRO A 163 -1.75 22.24 -15.22
C PRO A 163 -0.50 21.65 -15.90
N ALA A 164 0.34 20.93 -15.16
CA ALA A 164 1.57 20.34 -15.66
C ALA A 164 1.42 18.85 -16.02
N LEU A 165 0.24 18.26 -15.83
CA LEU A 165 0.01 16.84 -16.06
C LEU A 165 0.06 16.53 -17.56
N GLU A 166 1.02 15.70 -17.98
CA GLU A 166 1.20 15.31 -19.37
C GLU A 166 0.50 13.95 -19.61
N GLY A 167 -0.66 13.97 -20.28
CA GLY A 167 -1.21 12.80 -20.99
C GLY A 167 -1.89 11.67 -20.19
N SER A 168 -2.18 11.82 -18.90
CA SER A 168 -2.80 10.74 -18.08
C SER A 168 -4.33 10.67 -18.13
N GLU A 169 -5.01 11.71 -18.65
CA GLU A 169 -6.47 11.82 -18.58
C GLU A 169 -7.19 10.69 -19.35
N ASP A 170 -6.65 10.24 -20.48
CA ASP A 170 -7.34 9.29 -21.36
C ASP A 170 -7.11 7.82 -20.97
N GLU A 171 -5.89 7.46 -20.55
CA GLU A 171 -5.59 6.06 -20.17
C GLU A 171 -6.18 5.65 -18.82
N SER A 172 -6.18 6.54 -17.82
CA SER A 172 -6.73 6.24 -16.49
C SER A 172 -8.25 6.06 -16.53
N LEU A 173 -8.96 6.89 -17.32
CA LEU A 173 -10.40 6.77 -17.54
C LEU A 173 -10.77 5.52 -18.35
N GLN A 174 -9.97 5.15 -19.35
CA GLN A 174 -10.17 3.91 -20.12
C GLN A 174 -9.91 2.65 -19.28
N ARG A 175 -8.92 2.68 -18.37
CA ARG A 175 -8.66 1.58 -17.42
C ARG A 175 -9.76 1.48 -16.36
N GLN A 176 -10.24 2.59 -15.80
CA GLN A 176 -11.37 2.59 -14.87
C GLN A 176 -12.64 2.06 -15.54
N ARG A 177 -12.96 2.52 -16.77
CA ARG A 177 -14.10 1.99 -17.53
C ARG A 177 -13.97 0.50 -17.84
N ARG A 178 -12.75 0.01 -18.13
CA ARG A 178 -12.50 -1.43 -18.27
C ARG A 178 -12.75 -2.19 -16.97
N GLN A 179 -12.42 -1.62 -15.81
CA GLN A 179 -12.67 -2.24 -14.51
C GLN A 179 -14.15 -2.20 -14.12
N ASP A 180 -14.88 -1.11 -14.41
CA ASP A 180 -16.33 -1.01 -14.17
C ASP A 180 -17.14 -1.99 -15.06
N ILE A 181 -16.68 -2.24 -16.30
CA ILE A 181 -17.31 -3.24 -17.19
C ILE A 181 -17.18 -4.68 -16.65
N VAL A 182 -16.12 -4.98 -15.89
CA VAL A 182 -15.92 -6.31 -15.28
C VAL A 182 -16.75 -6.47 -13.99
N VAL A 183 -17.24 -5.37 -13.40
CA VAL A 183 -18.13 -5.36 -12.22
C VAL A 183 -19.57 -5.07 -12.65
N LEU A 184 -20.16 -5.96 -13.45
CA LEU A 184 -21.63 -6.05 -13.48
C LEU A 184 -22.08 -6.90 -12.28
N PRO A 185 -23.08 -6.48 -11.49
CA PRO A 185 -23.59 -7.28 -10.39
C PRO A 185 -24.33 -8.49 -10.97
N GLU A 186 -24.01 -9.70 -10.48
CA GLU A 186 -24.98 -10.79 -10.53
C GLU A 186 -26.18 -10.37 -9.67
N GLU A 187 -27.18 -9.76 -10.30
CA GLU A 187 -28.52 -9.69 -9.76
C GLU A 187 -29.09 -11.11 -9.69
N SER A 188 -28.90 -11.78 -8.55
CA SER A 188 -29.76 -12.90 -8.20
C SER A 188 -31.09 -12.35 -7.68
N GLU A 189 -31.99 -12.06 -8.64
CA GLU A 189 -33.41 -12.16 -8.41
C GLU A 189 -33.70 -13.47 -7.68
N HIS A 190 -34.51 -13.44 -6.63
CA HIS A 190 -35.52 -14.43 -6.23
C HIS A 190 -35.93 -14.03 -4.81
N HIS A 191 -37.23 -13.85 -4.62
CA HIS A 191 -38.05 -13.87 -3.39
C HIS A 191 -39.14 -12.78 -3.45
N ARG A 192 -40.00 -12.87 -4.49
CA ARG A 192 -41.37 -12.37 -4.39
C ARG A 192 -42.25 -13.46 -3.80
N LEU A 193 -42.69 -13.23 -2.57
CA LEU A 193 -43.79 -13.94 -1.92
C LEU A 193 -45.08 -13.78 -2.75
N PRO A 194 -45.94 -14.80 -2.81
CA PRO A 194 -47.36 -14.59 -3.02
C PRO A 194 -48.14 -14.77 -1.72
N LEU A 195 -48.87 -13.72 -1.35
CA LEU A 195 -50.01 -13.76 -0.44
C LEU A 195 -51.18 -14.50 -1.13
N ARG A 196 -51.74 -15.55 -0.52
CA ARG A 196 -53.18 -15.87 -0.60
C ARG A 196 -53.66 -16.63 0.64
N LEU A 197 -54.69 -16.08 1.28
CA LEU A 197 -55.57 -16.70 2.27
C LEU A 197 -56.51 -17.73 1.61
N GLY A 198 -56.86 -18.81 2.33
CA GLY A 198 -58.07 -19.60 2.10
C GLY A 198 -57.99 -21.08 2.51
N SER A 199 -58.31 -21.40 3.78
CA SER A 199 -58.79 -22.74 4.25
C SER A 199 -60.23 -23.01 3.73
N PRO A 200 -60.93 -24.16 4.01
CA PRO A 200 -60.63 -25.34 4.86
C PRO A 200 -60.99 -26.72 4.24
N GLY A 201 -60.67 -27.83 4.94
CA GLY A 201 -61.48 -29.06 4.83
C GLY A 201 -60.78 -30.41 5.00
N ASP A 202 -60.98 -31.01 6.18
CA ASP A 202 -61.31 -32.43 6.44
C ASP A 202 -60.30 -33.59 6.29
N ARG A 203 -60.07 -34.19 7.47
CA ARG A 203 -60.28 -35.61 7.86
C ARG A 203 -59.13 -36.64 7.81
N LEU A 204 -58.89 -37.19 9.02
CA LEU A 204 -58.74 -38.62 9.39
C LEU A 204 -57.45 -39.32 8.88
N CYS A 205 -56.61 -40.00 9.66
CA CYS A 205 -56.90 -41.01 10.69
C CYS A 205 -55.61 -41.44 11.45
N SER A 206 -55.78 -41.80 12.72
CA SER A 206 -55.18 -42.97 13.44
C SER A 206 -53.66 -43.10 13.69
N GLY A 207 -53.26 -43.16 14.98
CA GLY A 207 -51.99 -43.74 15.47
C GLY A 207 -52.01 -45.29 15.51
N PRO A 208 -51.31 -46.04 16.41
CA PRO A 208 -50.40 -45.64 17.53
C PRO A 208 -49.15 -46.56 17.75
N ARG A 209 -48.47 -46.39 18.91
CA ARG A 209 -47.54 -47.27 19.71
C ARG A 209 -46.05 -46.90 19.68
N LEU A 210 -45.46 -46.44 20.79
CA LEU A 210 -44.96 -47.14 22.01
C LEU A 210 -43.76 -48.08 21.77
N ALA A 211 -42.57 -47.66 22.21
CA ALA A 211 -41.61 -48.43 23.03
C ALA A 211 -40.33 -47.62 23.32
N ASP A 212 -40.12 -47.24 24.58
CA ASP A 212 -38.81 -47.17 25.27
C ASP A 212 -38.37 -48.63 25.63
N PRO A 213 -37.11 -48.97 26.03
CA PRO A 213 -36.24 -48.20 26.93
C PRO A 213 -34.69 -48.31 26.77
N GLU A 214 -34.02 -47.44 27.53
CA GLU A 214 -32.72 -47.54 28.22
C GLU A 214 -31.56 -48.40 27.66
N THR A 215 -30.38 -47.76 27.51
CA THR A 215 -29.13 -48.37 28.03
C THR A 215 -28.13 -47.31 28.53
N SER A 216 -27.90 -47.40 29.83
CA SER A 216 -26.88 -46.85 30.72
C SER A 216 -25.40 -46.75 30.24
N ARG A 217 -24.63 -45.93 31.01
CA ARG A 217 -23.16 -45.88 31.28
C ARG A 217 -22.33 -44.91 30.41
N LEU A 218 -21.42 -44.06 30.91
CA LEU A 218 -20.63 -44.03 32.17
C LEU A 218 -20.13 -42.59 32.48
N VAL A 219 -19.95 -42.32 33.78
CA VAL A 219 -19.36 -41.14 34.41
C VAL A 219 -17.86 -41.39 34.67
N GLY A 220 -17.04 -40.33 34.63
CA GLY A 220 -15.86 -40.18 35.48
C GLY A 220 -14.56 -39.78 34.77
N HIS A 221 -14.21 -38.48 34.77
CA HIS A 221 -13.22 -37.90 35.70
C HIS A 221 -13.08 -36.39 35.49
#